data_AF-A0A2I0QIN9-F1
#
_entry.id   AF-A0A2I0QIN9-F1
#
_cell.length_a   1.000
_cell.length_b   1.000
_cell.length_c   1.000
_cell.angle_alpha   90.00
_cell.angle_beta   90.00
_cell.angle_gamma   90.00
#
_symmetry.space_group_name_H-M   'P 1'
#
loop_
_entity.id
_entity.type
_entity.pdbx_description
1 polymer ?
#
loop_
_entity_poly.entity_id
_entity_poly.type
_entity_poly.pdbx_seq_one_letter_code
_entity_poly.pdbx_strand_id
1 'polypeptide(L)'
;MNEIDVAIIGAGPAGLTAGIYAGRSKLNVKIFDSGVGGGAMATAHAIENYPGFESISGMELAERMTNQCKKYAEIKEIEVVERIETEKDGRKRIKTENESFRFGICCLCCK
;
A
#
# COMPACT_ATOMS: atom_id res chain seq x y z
N MET A 1 -5.28 -20.63 -0.67
CA MET A 1 -5.28 -19.27 -1.26
C MET A 1 -5.55 -18.31 -0.13
N ASN A 2 -4.73 -17.27 0.04
CA ASN A 2 -4.82 -16.37 1.20
C ASN A 2 -6.02 -15.42 1.03
N GLU A 3 -6.84 -15.27 2.06
CA GLU A 3 -7.95 -14.31 2.10
C GLU A 3 -7.55 -13.07 2.90
N ILE A 4 -7.79 -11.90 2.31
CA ILE A 4 -7.57 -10.59 2.91
C ILE A 4 -8.84 -9.75 2.73
N ASP A 5 -9.06 -8.75 3.59
CA ASP A 5 -10.22 -7.89 3.47
C ASP A 5 -9.98 -6.79 2.42
N VAL A 6 -8.79 -6.19 2.48
CA VAL A 6 -8.40 -5.05 1.64
C VAL A 6 -7.06 -5.29 0.99
N ALA A 7 -7.04 -5.19 -0.34
CA ALA A 7 -5.82 -5.15 -1.12
C ALA A 7 -5.54 -3.72 -1.61
N ILE A 8 -4.35 -3.20 -1.32
CA ILE A 8 -3.92 -1.88 -1.77
C ILE A 8 -2.76 -2.08 -2.74
N ILE A 9 -2.82 -1.46 -3.92
CA ILE A 9 -1.74 -1.54 -4.92
C ILE A 9 -1.05 -0.19 -4.99
N GLY A 10 0.20 -0.13 -4.53
CA GLY A 10 1.01 1.08 -4.37
C GLY A 10 1.21 1.42 -2.89
N ALA A 11 2.46 1.62 -2.49
CA ALA A 11 2.94 2.03 -1.18
C ALA A 11 3.49 3.47 -1.19
N GLY A 12 2.94 4.33 -2.06
CA GLY A 12 3.07 5.78 -1.95
C GLY A 12 2.23 6.37 -0.81
N PRO A 13 2.19 7.71 -0.65
CA PRO A 13 1.46 8.35 0.44
C PRO A 13 -0.03 7.99 0.47
N ALA A 14 -0.67 7.83 -0.70
CA ALA A 14 -2.08 7.42 -0.79
C ALA A 14 -2.30 6.00 -0.25
N GLY A 15 -1.50 5.03 -0.69
CA GLY A 15 -1.63 3.63 -0.27
C GLY A 15 -1.25 3.42 1.19
N LEU A 16 -0.18 4.06 1.66
CA LEU A 16 0.22 4.03 3.08
C LEU A 16 -0.88 4.61 3.97
N THR A 17 -1.50 5.72 3.57
CA THR A 17 -2.62 6.31 4.32
C THR A 17 -3.82 5.38 4.34
N ALA A 18 -4.21 4.82 3.20
CA ALA A 18 -5.30 3.85 3.12
C ALA A 18 -5.03 2.62 4.01
N GLY A 19 -3.80 2.13 4.02
CA GLY A 19 -3.37 1.01 4.87
C GLY A 19 -3.48 1.29 6.36
N ILE A 20 -3.04 2.48 6.79
CA ILE A 20 -3.18 2.93 8.17
C ILE A 20 -4.65 2.92 8.60
N TYR A 21 -5.55 3.53 7.81
CA TYR A 21 -6.96 3.63 8.18
C TYR A 21 -7.71 2.29 8.13
N ALA A 22 -7.48 1.50 7.09
CA ALA A 22 -8.10 0.18 6.95
C ALA A 22 -7.60 -0.77 8.05
N GLY A 23 -6.30 -0.80 8.33
CA GLY A 23 -5.73 -1.65 9.39
C GLY A 23 -6.16 -1.20 10.78
N ARG A 24 -6.31 0.10 11.04
CA ARG A 24 -6.90 0.61 12.29
C ARG A 24 -8.36 0.21 12.48
N SER A 25 -9.07 -0.06 11.39
CA SER A 25 -10.43 -0.61 11.42
C SER A 25 -10.44 -2.13 11.64
N LYS A 26 -9.28 -2.74 11.97
CA LYS A 26 -9.07 -4.17 12.21
C LYS A 26 -9.36 -5.07 11.00
N LEU A 27 -9.27 -4.50 9.79
CA LEU A 27 -9.31 -5.28 8.55
C LEU A 27 -7.96 -5.95 8.32
N ASN A 28 -7.97 -7.13 7.70
CA ASN A 28 -6.77 -7.78 7.18
C ASN A 28 -6.33 -7.06 5.89
N VAL A 29 -5.33 -6.19 6.00
CA VAL A 29 -4.88 -5.33 4.91
C VAL A 29 -3.50 -5.76 4.42
N LYS A 30 -3.37 -5.94 3.09
CA LYS A 30 -2.09 -6.07 2.41
C LYS A 30 -1.89 -4.96 1.38
N ILE A 31 -0.71 -4.35 1.42
CA ILE A 31 -0.25 -3.37 0.42
C ILE A 31 0.78 -4.06 -0.46
N PHE A 32 0.63 -3.96 -1.78
CA PHE A 32 1.55 -4.51 -2.76
C PHE A 32 2.23 -3.36 -3.50
N ASP A 33 3.55 -3.34 -3.52
CA ASP A 33 4.31 -2.32 -4.25
C ASP A 33 5.49 -2.95 -5.00
N SER A 34 5.76 -2.46 -6.20
CA SER A 34 6.88 -2.91 -7.04
C SER A 34 8.25 -2.47 -6.53
N GLY A 35 8.29 -1.53 -5.59
CA GLY A 35 9.50 -1.03 -4.94
C GLY A 35 9.35 -1.04 -3.42
N VAL A 36 9.97 -0.05 -2.77
CA VAL A 36 9.93 0.15 -1.32
C VAL A 36 8.92 1.24 -0.96
N GLY A 37 8.44 1.22 0.29
CA GLY A 37 7.49 2.22 0.79
C GLY A 37 7.98 3.65 0.58
N GLY A 38 7.07 4.52 0.15
CA GLY A 38 7.32 5.95 -0.11
C GLY A 38 6.89 6.42 -1.49
N GLY A 39 6.93 5.56 -2.51
CA GLY A 39 6.60 5.93 -3.89
C GLY A 39 7.41 7.15 -4.38
N ALA A 40 6.82 7.96 -5.25
CA ALA A 40 7.48 9.16 -5.80
C ALA A 40 7.85 10.21 -4.74
N MET A 41 7.20 10.20 -3.57
CA MET A 41 7.50 11.14 -2.48
C MET A 41 8.93 10.95 -1.96
N ALA A 42 9.46 9.73 -1.97
CA ALA A 42 10.79 9.43 -1.44
C ALA A 42 11.94 10.09 -2.22
N THR A 43 11.71 10.52 -3.48
CA THR A 43 12.73 11.14 -4.33
C THR A 43 12.79 12.66 -4.21
N ALA A 44 11.84 13.27 -3.50
CA ALA A 44 11.83 14.72 -3.29
C ALA A 44 12.96 15.14 -2.34
N HIS A 45 13.74 16.15 -2.74
CA HIS A 45 14.80 16.71 -1.90
C HIS A 45 14.23 17.35 -0.62
N ALA A 46 13.19 18.17 -0.77
CA ALA A 46 12.48 18.82 0.32
C ALA A 46 10.98 18.91 -0.01
N ILE A 47 10.15 18.77 1.02
CA ILE A 47 8.70 18.89 0.99
C ILE A 47 8.32 19.94 2.02
N GLU A 48 7.72 21.03 1.54
CA GLU A 48 7.37 22.22 2.34
C GLU A 48 5.86 22.48 2.36
N ASN A 49 5.10 21.60 1.71
CA ASN A 49 3.66 21.69 1.54
C ASN A 49 2.90 20.53 2.20
N TYR A 50 3.52 19.84 3.16
CA TYR A 50 2.88 18.78 3.94
C TYR A 50 2.53 19.29 5.35
N PRO A 51 1.23 19.48 5.67
CA PRO A 51 0.83 19.97 6.98
C PRO A 51 1.43 19.16 8.14
N GLY A 52 1.97 19.85 9.14
CA GLY A 52 2.70 19.23 10.25
C GLY A 52 4.23 19.28 10.12
N PHE A 53 4.75 19.65 8.94
CA PHE A 53 6.15 19.96 8.72
C PHE A 53 6.28 21.29 7.98
N GLU A 54 7.14 22.18 8.48
CA GLU A 54 7.54 23.38 7.73
C GLU A 54 8.45 23.00 6.54
N SER A 55 9.37 22.05 6.77
CA SER A 55 10.18 21.41 5.74
C SER A 55 10.59 20.01 6.21
N ILE A 56 10.56 19.02 5.33
CA ILE A 56 11.03 17.65 5.57
C ILE A 56 11.57 17.04 4.27
N SER A 57 12.57 16.16 4.34
CA SER A 57 13.01 15.42 3.15
C SER A 57 11.96 14.41 2.70
N GLY A 58 11.88 14.13 1.40
CA GLY A 58 10.96 13.15 0.86
C GLY A 58 11.19 11.74 1.42
N MET A 59 12.46 11.34 1.56
CA MET A 59 12.86 10.07 2.13
C MET A 59 12.43 9.93 3.60
N GLU A 60 12.63 10.96 4.41
CA GLU A 60 12.26 10.92 5.83
C GLU A 60 10.74 10.85 6.01
N LEU A 61 9.97 11.61 5.22
CA LEU A 61 8.50 11.53 5.26
C LEU A 61 8.02 10.13 4.84
N ALA A 62 8.62 9.55 3.80
CA ALA A 62 8.31 8.21 3.33
C ALA A 62 8.57 7.14 4.40
N GLU A 63 9.71 7.22 5.08
CA GLU A 63 10.06 6.31 6.16
C GLU A 63 9.08 6.43 7.33
N ARG A 64 8.75 7.66 7.75
CA ARG A 64 7.78 7.92 8.83
C ARG A 64 6.41 7.33 8.50
N MET A 65 5.88 7.56 7.30
CA MET A 65 4.59 7.02 6.86
C MET A 65 4.62 5.49 6.75
N THR A 66 5.69 4.93 6.20
CA THR A 66 5.88 3.48 6.05
C THR A 66 5.93 2.79 7.41
N ASN A 67 6.72 3.31 8.34
CA ASN A 67 6.84 2.78 9.70
C ASN A 67 5.54 2.89 10.49
N GLN A 68 4.75 3.95 10.26
CA GLN A 68 3.41 4.05 10.84
C GLN A 68 2.46 3.00 10.26
N CYS A 69 2.48 2.80 8.94
CA CYS A 69 1.63 1.84 8.24
C CYS A 69 1.93 0.39 8.62
N LYS A 70 3.21 0.02 8.75
CA LYS A 70 3.66 -1.34 9.14
C LYS A 70 3.10 -1.80 10.50
N LYS A 71 2.61 -0.89 11.34
CA LYS A 71 1.94 -1.22 12.61
C LYS A 71 0.52 -1.78 12.42
N TYR A 72 -0.09 -1.56 11.26
CA TYR A 72 -1.51 -1.84 11.01
C TYR A 72 -1.76 -2.67 9.74
N ALA A 73 -0.84 -2.67 8.77
CA ALA A 73 -0.97 -3.39 7.52
C ALA A 73 0.36 -4.07 7.13
N GLU A 74 0.28 -5.21 6.46
CA GLU A 74 1.45 -5.87 5.88
C GLU A 74 1.78 -5.22 4.52
N ILE A 75 3.03 -4.78 4.37
CA ILE A 75 3.52 -4.21 3.10
C ILE A 75 4.38 -5.27 2.42
N LYS A 76 3.93 -5.74 1.27
CA LYS A 76 4.66 -6.58 0.33
C LYS A 76 5.48 -5.67 -0.59
N GLU A 77 6.71 -5.41 -0.18
CA GLU A 77 7.71 -4.65 -0.95
C GLU A 77 8.31 -5.54 -2.05
N ILE A 78 8.66 -4.94 -3.19
CA ILE A 78 9.23 -5.65 -4.37
C ILE A 78 8.29 -6.78 -4.85
N GLU A 79 6.98 -6.58 -4.74
CA GLU A 79 5.96 -7.55 -5.12
C GLU A 79 5.01 -6.91 -6.13
N VAL A 80 5.19 -7.25 -7.40
CA VAL A 80 4.39 -6.69 -8.49
C VAL A 80 3.06 -7.42 -8.60
N VAL A 81 1.96 -6.65 -8.63
CA VAL A 81 0.65 -7.18 -9.01
C VAL A 81 0.60 -7.28 -10.53
N GLU A 82 0.59 -8.51 -11.04
CA GLU A 82 0.50 -8.77 -12.48
C GLU A 82 -0.92 -8.59 -12.99
N ARG A 83 -1.91 -9.01 -12.18
CA ARG A 83 -3.30 -9.05 -12.62
C ARG A 83 -4.30 -9.02 -11.48
N ILE A 84 -5.43 -8.37 -11.76
CA ILE A 84 -6.65 -8.46 -10.96
C ILE A 84 -7.70 -9.17 -11.81
N GLU A 85 -8.26 -10.24 -11.28
CA GLU A 85 -9.26 -11.06 -11.96
C GLU A 85 -10.52 -11.21 -11.10
N THR A 86 -11.64 -11.47 -11.77
CA THR A 86 -12.88 -11.87 -11.11
C THR A 86 -13.08 -13.36 -11.34
N GLU A 87 -13.26 -14.11 -10.26
CA GLU A 87 -13.50 -15.55 -10.30
C GLU A 87 -14.97 -15.86 -10.66
N LYS A 88 -15.25 -17.13 -10.98
CA LYS A 88 -16.58 -17.56 -11.44
C LYS A 88 -17.70 -17.34 -10.40
N ASP A 89 -17.34 -17.26 -9.13
CA ASP A 89 -18.25 -16.99 -8.00
C ASP A 89 -18.43 -15.48 -7.71
N GLY A 90 -17.84 -14.62 -8.53
CA GLY A 90 -17.89 -13.15 -8.40
C GLY A 90 -16.86 -12.57 -7.43
N ARG A 91 -16.04 -13.39 -6.75
CA ARG A 91 -14.96 -12.91 -5.89
C ARG A 91 -13.81 -12.35 -6.70
N LYS A 92 -13.08 -11.38 -6.15
CA LYS A 92 -11.92 -10.80 -6.81
C LYS A 92 -10.63 -11.40 -6.29
N ARG A 93 -9.65 -11.55 -7.19
CA ARG A 93 -8.33 -12.10 -6.91
C ARG A 93 -7.24 -11.20 -7.47
N ILE A 94 -6.20 -10.97 -6.68
CA ILE A 94 -4.93 -10.42 -7.12
C ILE A 94 -3.95 -11.58 -7.32
N LYS A 95 -3.26 -11.56 -8.46
CA LYS A 95 -2.14 -12.44 -8.77
C LYS A 95 -0.85 -11.62 -8.79
N THR A 96 0.12 -12.06 -8.00
CA THR A 96 1.50 -11.57 -8.05
C THR A 96 2.38 -12.66 -8.69
N GLU A 97 3.67 -12.39 -8.82
CA GLU A 97 4.64 -13.38 -9.30
C GLU A 97 4.70 -14.61 -8.39
N ASN A 98 4.64 -14.41 -7.07
CA ASN A 98 4.85 -15.44 -6.07
C ASN A 98 3.56 -16.03 -5.50
N GLU A 99 2.53 -15.19 -5.32
CA GLU A 99 1.36 -15.51 -4.50
C GLU A 99 0.05 -15.10 -5.19
N SER A 100 -1.07 -15.53 -4.60
CA SER A 100 -2.40 -15.11 -5.03
C SER A 100 -3.31 -14.91 -3.83
N PHE A 101 -4.05 -13.81 -3.84
CA PHE A 101 -4.87 -13.35 -2.74
C PHE A 101 -6.29 -13.10 -3.22
N ARG A 102 -7.28 -13.61 -2.47
CA ARG A 102 -8.67 -13.17 -2.60
C ARG A 102 -8.92 -11.97 -1.71
N PHE A 103 -9.69 -11.01 -2.21
CA PHE A 103 -9.99 -9.80 -1.47
C PHE A 103 -11.44 -9.35 -1.65
N GLY A 104 -11.95 -8.63 -0.64
CA GLY A 104 -13.27 -7.97 -0.71
C GLY A 104 -13.20 -6.59 -1.37
N ILE A 105 -12.23 -5.77 -0.97
CA ILE A 105 -12.05 -4.39 -1.45
C ILE A 105 -10.65 -4.23 -2.06
N CYS A 106 -10.55 -3.49 -3.17
CA CYS A 106 -9.26 -3.11 -3.75
C CYS A 106 -9.17 -1.59 -3.94
N CYS A 107 -8.05 -1.02 -3.50
CA CYS A 107 -7.66 0.36 -3.72
C CYS A 107 -6.47 0.42 -4.68
N LEU A 108 -6.62 1.15 -5.79
CA LEU A 108 -5.56 1.38 -6.77
C LEU A 108 -4.87 2.71 -6.45
N CYS A 109 -3.60 2.65 -6.07
CA CYS A 109 -2.77 3.77 -5.61
C CYS A 109 -1.42 3.84 -6.35
N CYS A 110 -1.35 3.33 -7.58
CA CYS A 110 -0.12 2.98 -8.30
C CYS A 110 0.66 4.18 -8.90
N LYS A 111 0.39 5.42 -8.47
CA LYS A 111 1.06 6.63 -8.97
C LYS A 111 1.67 7.43 -7.84
#